data_AF-A0A812I1B5-F1
#
_entry.id   AF-A0A812I1B5-F1
#
_cell.length_a   1.000
_cell.length_b   1.000
_cell.length_c   1.000
_cell.angle_alpha   90.00
_cell.angle_beta   90.00
_cell.angle_gamma   90.00
#
_symmetry.space_group_name_H-M   'P 1'
#
loop_
_entity.id
_entity.type
_entity.pdbx_description
1 polymer ?
#
loop_
_entity_poly.entity_id
_entity_poly.type
_entity_poly.pdbx_seq_one_letter_code
_entity_poly.pdbx_strand_id
1 'polypeptide(L)'
;MPTRHLLVNLNSSSVFFWVEHFFCAFFFLELILRFLALKLKSYCFKDMWLVFDSFLVMAMVLQTWLVPLFQLLVHHESPAGLPADASVLRIARLLRLTRLLRMARLLRFMPELFILVKAIVAAMRSVVFTLALLILLLYAFSIAFTQSLKGTECGKTYFDTVLFSMQSFFIFGTLLDEVWDLVSAMVSEQLWLALVGLYVFIIFSSITIMNML
;
A
#
# COMPACT_ATOMS: atom_id res chain seq x y z
N MET A 1 18.92 -12.59 41.40
CA MET A 1 19.58 -11.81 40.31
C MET A 1 18.58 -11.19 39.31
N PRO A 2 17.66 -10.27 39.69
CA PRO A 2 16.81 -9.56 38.71
C PRO A 2 17.26 -8.12 38.42
N THR A 3 18.17 -7.55 39.22
CA THR A 3 18.51 -6.11 39.17
C THR A 3 19.40 -5.71 38.00
N ARG A 4 20.28 -6.60 37.49
CA ARG A 4 21.13 -6.27 36.33
C ARG A 4 20.36 -6.16 35.02
N HIS A 5 19.32 -6.97 34.80
CA HIS A 5 18.48 -6.87 33.60
C HIS A 5 17.66 -5.58 33.56
N LEU A 6 17.19 -5.09 34.70
CA LEU A 6 16.48 -3.81 34.79
C LEU A 6 17.39 -2.61 34.51
N LEU A 7 18.62 -2.61 35.04
CA LEU A 7 19.59 -1.55 34.77
C LEU A 7 20.04 -1.52 33.31
N VAL A 8 20.21 -2.68 32.67
CA VAL A 8 20.52 -2.76 31.24
C VAL A 8 19.35 -2.23 30.40
N ASN A 9 18.10 -2.53 30.75
CA ASN A 9 16.92 -2.05 30.02
C ASN A 9 16.73 -0.52 30.16
N LEU A 10 16.97 0.03 31.36
CA LEU A 10 16.92 1.48 31.62
C LEU A 10 18.05 2.25 30.92
N ASN A 11 19.25 1.67 30.84
CA ASN A 11 20.35 2.28 30.10
C ASN A 11 20.11 2.19 28.59
N SER A 12 19.54 1.08 28.10
CA SER A 12 19.23 0.88 26.69
C SER A 12 18.16 1.85 26.18
N SER A 13 17.12 2.12 26.99
CA SER A 13 16.06 3.08 26.65
C SER A 13 16.56 4.53 26.67
N SER A 14 17.43 4.87 27.62
CA SER A 14 18.02 6.22 27.73
C SER A 14 19.00 6.50 26.60
N VAL A 15 19.86 5.54 26.25
CA VAL A 15 20.79 5.66 25.12
C VAL A 15 20.00 5.81 23.81
N PHE A 16 18.95 5.03 23.61
CA PHE A 16 18.10 5.13 22.42
C PHE A 16 17.45 6.52 22.29
N PHE A 17 16.96 7.08 23.39
CA PHE A 17 16.39 8.44 23.41
C PHE A 17 17.41 9.49 22.95
N TRP A 18 18.60 9.53 23.57
CA TRP A 18 19.64 10.50 23.20
C TRP A 18 20.07 10.37 21.74
N VAL A 19 20.21 9.13 21.26
CA VAL A 19 20.56 8.84 19.87
C VAL A 19 19.46 9.32 18.92
N GLU A 20 18.17 9.09 19.23
CA GLU A 20 17.05 9.60 18.41
C GLU A 20 17.05 11.14 18.32
N HIS A 21 17.32 11.84 19.42
CA HIS A 21 17.40 13.31 19.44
C HIS A 21 18.59 13.84 18.63
N PHE A 22 19.75 13.20 18.75
CA PHE A 22 20.94 13.55 17.97
C PHE A 22 20.70 13.38 16.47
N PHE A 23 20.17 12.24 16.03
CA PHE A 23 19.84 12.02 14.62
C PHE A 23 18.79 13.00 14.12
N CYS A 24 17.77 13.31 14.92
CA CYS A 24 16.76 14.32 14.57
C CYS A 24 17.40 15.69 14.33
N ALA A 25 18.29 16.13 15.23
CA ALA A 25 19.02 17.39 15.08
C ALA A 25 19.94 17.40 13.86
N PHE A 26 20.67 16.30 13.63
CA PHE A 26 21.55 16.16 12.46
C PHE A 26 20.77 16.27 11.14
N PHE A 27 19.67 15.53 10.99
CA PHE A 27 18.87 15.56 9.76
C PHE A 27 18.13 16.87 9.56
N PHE A 28 17.69 17.51 10.65
CA PHE A 28 17.11 18.84 10.60
C PHE A 28 18.13 19.88 10.13
N LEU A 29 19.36 19.81 10.62
CA LEU A 29 20.47 20.68 10.19
C LEU A 29 20.84 20.40 8.73
N GLU A 30 20.95 19.14 8.32
CA GLU A 30 21.20 18.75 6.91
C GLU A 30 20.14 19.36 5.98
N LEU A 31 18.85 19.29 6.34
CA LEU A 31 17.77 19.89 5.57
C LEU A 31 17.91 21.41 5.46
N ILE A 32 18.26 22.09 6.57
CA ILE A 32 18.50 23.54 6.59
C ILE A 32 19.67 23.90 5.67
N LEU A 33 20.78 23.15 5.72
CA LEU A 33 21.93 23.39 4.86
C LEU A 33 21.59 23.18 3.38
N ARG A 34 20.84 22.12 3.04
CA ARG A 34 20.34 21.89 1.67
C ARG A 34 19.43 23.02 1.19
N PHE A 35 18.56 23.52 2.06
CA PHE A 35 17.68 24.64 1.77
C PHE A 35 18.47 25.95 1.55
N LEU A 36 19.51 26.20 2.35
CA LEU A 36 20.42 27.36 2.22
C LEU A 36 21.29 27.29 0.96
N ALA A 37 21.66 26.09 0.50
CA ALA A 37 22.48 25.89 -0.70
C ALA A 37 21.72 26.17 -2.02
N LEU A 38 20.38 26.23 -2.00
CA LEU A 38 19.57 26.48 -3.19
C LEU A 38 19.46 27.99 -3.49
N LYS A 39 20.05 28.42 -4.61
CA LYS A 39 20.05 29.83 -5.05
C LYS A 39 18.66 30.39 -5.38
N LEU A 40 17.69 29.56 -5.75
CA LEU A 40 16.28 29.96 -5.99
C LEU A 40 15.32 29.09 -5.18
N LYS A 41 14.69 29.69 -4.16
CA LYS A 41 13.72 29.03 -3.26
C LYS A 41 12.52 28.41 -3.99
N SER A 42 12.17 28.89 -5.18
CA SER A 42 11.07 28.33 -5.98
C SER A 42 11.36 26.96 -6.59
N TYR A 43 12.63 26.56 -6.72
CA TYR A 43 12.99 25.20 -7.17
C TYR A 43 12.82 24.16 -6.07
N CYS A 44 12.70 24.59 -4.81
CA CYS A 44 12.54 23.72 -3.64
C CYS A 44 11.29 22.84 -3.74
N PHE A 45 10.22 23.34 -4.36
CA PHE A 45 8.97 22.59 -4.53
C PHE A 45 8.89 21.77 -5.83
N LYS A 46 9.85 21.96 -6.75
CA LYS A 46 9.94 21.16 -7.99
C LYS A 46 10.77 19.90 -7.81
N ASP A 47 11.72 19.90 -6.87
CA ASP A 47 12.50 18.72 -6.55
C ASP A 47 11.74 17.79 -5.59
N MET A 48 11.13 16.73 -6.15
CA MET A 48 10.44 15.70 -5.40
C MET A 48 11.29 15.08 -4.28
N TRP A 49 12.62 15.03 -4.46
CA TRP A 49 13.51 14.47 -3.46
C TRP A 49 13.61 15.36 -2.22
N LEU A 50 13.71 16.68 -2.43
CA LEU A 50 13.79 17.65 -1.35
C LEU A 50 12.45 17.82 -0.62
N VAL A 51 11.33 17.78 -1.34
CA VAL A 51 9.98 17.83 -0.73
C VAL A 51 9.73 16.60 0.12
N PHE A 52 10.10 15.42 -0.36
CA PHE A 52 9.99 14.18 0.39
C PHE A 52 10.92 14.17 1.61
N ASP A 53 12.17 14.58 1.44
CA ASP A 53 13.16 14.70 2.53
C ASP A 53 12.68 15.68 3.61
N SER A 54 12.15 16.84 3.20
CA SER A 54 11.56 17.83 4.10
C SER A 54 10.36 17.27 4.86
N PHE A 55 9.49 16.50 4.19
CA PHE A 55 8.34 15.88 4.83
C PHE A 55 8.75 14.84 5.87
N LEU A 56 9.75 13.99 5.57
CA LEU A 56 10.27 13.00 6.50
C LEU A 56 10.92 13.64 7.73
N VAL A 57 11.70 14.70 7.55
CA VAL A 57 12.33 15.45 8.65
C VAL A 57 11.27 16.15 9.50
N MET A 58 10.25 16.75 8.89
CA MET A 58 9.12 17.33 9.62
C MET A 58 8.42 16.26 10.46
N ALA A 59 8.12 15.10 9.88
CA ALA A 59 7.50 13.99 10.60
C ALA A 59 8.38 13.46 11.74
N MET A 60 9.71 13.40 11.56
CA MET A 60 10.68 13.10 12.62
C MET A 60 10.59 14.10 13.78
N VAL A 61 10.59 15.40 13.49
CA VAL A 61 10.53 16.46 14.52
C VAL A 61 9.19 16.41 15.26
N LEU A 62 8.08 16.31 14.54
CA LEU A 62 6.76 16.15 15.16
C LEU A 62 6.73 14.90 16.05
N GLN A 63 7.32 13.80 15.62
CA GLN A 63 7.36 12.60 16.43
C GLN A 63 8.22 12.76 17.70
N THR A 64 9.43 13.29 17.57
CA THR A 64 10.39 13.40 18.68
C THR A 64 9.96 14.43 19.71
N TRP A 65 9.32 15.53 19.30
CA TRP A 65 9.00 16.64 20.19
C TRP A 65 7.52 16.73 20.57
N LEU A 66 6.58 16.51 19.64
CA LEU A 66 5.14 16.67 19.93
C LEU A 66 4.57 15.50 20.73
N VAL A 67 5.05 14.27 20.51
CA VAL A 67 4.53 13.08 21.23
C VAL A 67 4.85 13.15 22.73
N PRO A 68 6.09 13.41 23.17
CA PRO A 68 6.40 13.50 24.60
C PRO A 68 5.77 14.74 25.26
N LEU A 69 5.72 15.87 24.55
CA LEU A 69 5.08 17.10 25.03
C LEU A 69 3.59 16.88 25.30
N PHE A 70 2.87 16.24 24.37
CA PHE A 70 1.46 15.93 24.55
C PHE A 70 1.23 14.94 25.71
N GLN A 71 2.09 13.94 25.87
CA GLN A 71 2.01 13.00 26.99
C GLN A 71 2.22 13.68 28.34
N LEU A 72 3.15 14.65 28.42
CA LEU A 72 3.41 15.43 29.63
C LEU A 72 2.23 16.36 29.96
N LEU A 73 1.68 17.06 28.96
CA LEU A 73 0.54 17.96 29.14
C LEU A 73 -0.73 17.22 29.58
N VAL A 74 -0.98 16.02 29.02
CA VAL A 74 -2.12 15.18 29.40
C VAL A 74 -1.98 14.58 30.80
N HIS A 75 -0.76 14.26 31.25
CA HIS A 75 -0.55 13.74 32.61
C HIS A 75 -0.70 14.80 33.70
N HIS A 76 -0.57 16.10 33.37
CA HIS A 76 -0.55 17.16 34.36
C HIS A 76 -1.95 17.65 34.78
N GLU A 77 -3.00 17.31 34.02
CA GLU A 77 -4.39 17.72 34.32
C GLU A 77 -5.35 16.54 34.20
N SER A 78 -5.56 15.79 35.28
CA SER A 78 -6.74 14.94 35.46
C SER A 78 -7.13 14.78 36.94
N PRO A 79 -7.78 15.78 37.57
CA PRO A 79 -8.80 15.50 38.56
C PRO A 79 -10.03 14.94 37.81
N ALA A 80 -10.60 13.85 38.32
CA ALA A 80 -11.65 13.07 37.69
C ALA A 80 -12.85 13.90 37.17
N GLY A 81 -13.27 13.65 35.91
CA GLY A 81 -14.68 13.80 35.53
C GLY A 81 -15.11 14.75 34.40
N LEU A 82 -14.34 14.94 33.32
CA LEU A 82 -14.82 15.68 32.13
C LEU A 82 -14.58 14.92 30.79
N PRO A 83 -15.38 15.17 29.72
CA PRO A 83 -15.42 14.36 28.49
C PRO A 83 -14.18 14.43 27.58
N ALA A 84 -13.05 14.96 28.08
CA ALA A 84 -11.79 15.09 27.35
C ALA A 84 -11.14 13.73 27.00
N ASP A 85 -11.60 12.64 27.62
CA ASP A 85 -11.05 11.30 27.39
C ASP A 85 -11.22 10.83 25.95
N ALA A 86 -12.32 11.18 25.27
CA ALA A 86 -12.56 10.73 23.89
C ALA A 86 -11.60 11.39 22.87
N SER A 87 -11.28 12.67 23.04
CA SER A 87 -10.33 13.39 22.18
C SER A 87 -8.89 12.99 22.49
N VAL A 88 -8.54 12.79 23.76
CA VAL A 88 -7.21 12.30 24.16
C VAL A 88 -6.97 10.87 23.70
N LEU A 89 -7.95 9.97 23.78
CA LEU A 89 -7.86 8.60 23.26
C LEU A 89 -7.71 8.57 21.73
N ARG A 90 -8.38 9.49 21.01
CA ARG A 90 -8.20 9.65 19.55
C ARG A 90 -6.79 10.13 19.22
N ILE A 91 -6.28 11.12 19.94
CA ILE A 91 -4.92 11.64 19.74
C ILE A 91 -3.88 10.56 20.10
N ALA A 92 -4.05 9.84 21.20
CA ALA A 92 -3.21 8.69 21.57
C ALA A 92 -3.19 7.60 20.48
N ARG A 93 -4.31 7.37 19.78
CA ARG A 93 -4.38 6.46 18.63
C ARG A 93 -3.62 7.01 17.42
N LEU A 94 -3.71 8.30 17.14
CA LEU A 94 -2.92 8.97 16.09
C LEU A 94 -1.41 8.95 16.40
N LEU A 95 -1.02 9.12 17.68
CA LEU A 95 0.36 8.97 18.15
C LEU A 95 0.89 7.54 18.02
N ARG A 96 0.03 6.52 17.93
CA ARG A 96 0.46 5.16 17.53
C ARG A 96 0.82 5.08 16.05
N LEU A 97 0.10 5.79 15.18
CA LEU A 97 0.41 5.83 13.74
C LEU A 97 1.75 6.52 13.47
N THR A 98 2.18 7.47 14.31
CA THR A 98 3.52 8.06 14.19
C THR A 98 4.64 7.04 14.45
N ARG A 99 4.38 5.88 15.05
CA ARG A 99 5.36 4.79 15.12
C ARG A 99 5.65 4.18 13.74
N LEU A 100 4.68 4.18 12.83
CA LEU A 100 4.87 3.74 11.44
C LEU A 100 5.79 4.71 10.67
N LEU A 101 5.74 6.00 11.00
CA LEU A 101 6.69 7.00 10.49
C LEU A 101 8.14 6.66 10.88
N ARG A 102 8.38 5.96 12.00
CA ARG A 102 9.75 5.48 12.33
C ARG A 102 10.28 4.51 11.28
N MET A 103 9.41 3.66 10.72
CA MET A 103 9.77 2.73 9.66
C MET A 103 10.01 3.47 8.34
N ALA A 104 9.30 4.57 8.09
CA ALA A 104 9.59 5.44 6.95
C ALA A 104 10.98 6.08 7.04
N ARG A 105 11.54 6.27 8.25
CA ARG A 105 12.93 6.73 8.44
C ARG A 105 13.95 5.69 7.95
N LEU A 106 13.68 4.39 8.09
CA LEU A 106 14.55 3.32 7.57
C LEU A 106 14.74 3.42 6.06
N LEU A 107 13.73 3.88 5.32
CA LEU A 107 13.82 4.09 3.87
C LEU A 107 14.85 5.18 3.50
N ARG A 108 15.14 6.14 4.39
CA ARG A 108 16.20 7.15 4.19
C ARG A 108 17.60 6.56 4.39
N PHE A 109 17.74 5.60 5.31
CA PHE A 109 19.01 4.92 5.56
C PHE A 109 19.36 3.89 4.48
N MET A 110 18.36 3.43 3.70
CA MET A 110 18.53 2.47 2.62
C MET A 110 18.15 3.11 1.27
N PRO A 111 19.02 3.94 0.67
CA PRO A 111 18.76 4.57 -0.62
C PRO A 111 18.46 3.53 -1.73
N GLU A 112 18.98 2.31 -1.60
CA GLU A 112 18.68 1.17 -2.49
C GLU A 112 17.19 0.83 -2.57
N LEU A 113 16.46 0.85 -1.44
CA LEU A 113 15.02 0.59 -1.44
C LEU A 113 14.26 1.67 -2.20
N PHE A 114 14.72 2.92 -2.13
CA PHE A 114 14.09 4.01 -2.85
C PHE A 114 14.32 3.93 -4.36
N ILE A 115 15.48 3.44 -4.79
CA ILE A 115 15.76 3.16 -6.20
C ILE A 115 14.80 2.08 -6.71
N LEU A 116 14.56 1.02 -5.92
CA LEU A 116 13.58 -0.01 -6.26
C LEU A 116 12.16 0.54 -6.34
N VAL A 117 11.73 1.35 -5.37
CA VAL A 117 10.40 2.00 -5.42
C VAL A 117 10.26 2.90 -6.64
N LYS A 118 11.29 3.68 -6.99
CA LYS A 118 11.31 4.49 -8.21
C LYS A 118 11.22 3.62 -9.47
N ALA A 119 11.92 2.50 -9.51
CA ALA A 119 11.84 1.54 -10.62
C ALA A 119 10.43 0.97 -10.76
N ILE A 120 9.79 0.59 -9.64
CA ILE A 120 8.39 0.15 -9.61
C ILE A 120 7.48 1.26 -10.15
N VAL A 121 7.58 2.48 -9.62
CA VAL A 121 6.74 3.61 -10.08
C VAL A 121 6.97 3.96 -11.56
N ALA A 122 8.20 3.85 -12.05
CA ALA A 122 8.48 4.03 -13.47
C ALA A 122 7.83 2.92 -14.32
N ALA A 123 7.89 1.66 -13.86
CA ALA A 123 7.26 0.52 -14.52
C ALA A 123 5.71 0.56 -14.44
N MET A 124 5.15 1.17 -13.38
CA MET A 124 3.69 1.29 -13.17
C MET A 124 2.99 1.90 -14.38
N ARG A 125 3.63 2.83 -15.10
CA ARG A 125 3.03 3.44 -16.29
C ARG A 125 2.66 2.38 -17.32
N SER A 126 3.56 1.43 -17.60
CA SER A 126 3.30 0.33 -18.54
C SER A 126 2.23 -0.61 -17.99
N VAL A 127 2.34 -0.98 -16.71
CA VAL A 127 1.40 -1.89 -16.03
C VAL A 127 -0.03 -1.35 -16.05
N VAL A 128 -0.24 -0.05 -15.91
CA VAL A 128 -1.58 0.55 -15.98
C VAL A 128 -2.22 0.34 -17.36
N PHE A 129 -1.45 0.46 -18.44
CA PHE A 129 -1.98 0.22 -19.80
C PHE A 129 -2.29 -1.26 -20.04
N THR A 130 -1.44 -2.18 -19.56
CA THR A 130 -1.69 -3.62 -19.70
C THR A 130 -2.89 -4.06 -18.87
N LEU A 131 -3.05 -3.55 -17.65
CA LEU A 131 -4.24 -3.80 -16.82
C LEU A 131 -5.51 -3.21 -17.43
N ALA A 132 -5.45 -2.02 -18.04
CA ALA A 132 -6.59 -1.44 -18.75
C ALA A 132 -7.01 -2.32 -19.94
N LEU A 133 -6.04 -2.85 -20.70
CA LEU A 133 -6.30 -3.81 -21.78
C LEU A 133 -6.92 -5.10 -21.25
N LEU A 134 -6.42 -5.63 -20.14
CA LEU A 134 -6.97 -6.82 -19.48
C LEU A 134 -8.42 -6.60 -19.03
N ILE A 135 -8.74 -5.45 -18.43
CA ILE A 135 -10.10 -5.09 -18.03
C ILE A 135 -11.03 -5.01 -19.25
N LEU A 136 -10.58 -4.41 -20.35
CA LEU A 136 -11.34 -4.36 -21.59
C LEU A 136 -11.65 -5.78 -22.12
N LEU A 137 -10.66 -6.66 -22.07
CA LEU A 137 -10.79 -8.04 -22.51
C LEU A 137 -11.77 -8.82 -21.62
N LEU A 138 -11.63 -8.71 -20.30
CA LEU A 138 -12.58 -9.26 -19.32
C LEU A 138 -14.00 -8.78 -19.61
N TYR A 139 -14.20 -7.49 -19.85
CA TYR A 139 -15.51 -6.91 -20.12
C TYR A 139 -16.13 -7.44 -21.43
N ALA A 140 -15.35 -7.48 -22.51
CA ALA A 140 -15.82 -7.94 -23.81
C ALA A 140 -16.26 -9.42 -23.77
N PHE A 141 -15.44 -10.30 -23.20
CA PHE A 141 -15.76 -11.72 -23.05
C PHE A 141 -16.90 -11.96 -22.06
N SER A 142 -16.99 -11.16 -20.99
CA SER A 142 -18.10 -11.23 -20.04
C SER A 142 -19.44 -10.96 -20.73
N ILE A 143 -19.55 -9.91 -21.54
CA ILE A 143 -20.79 -9.64 -22.28
C ILE A 143 -21.12 -10.79 -23.22
N ALA A 144 -20.13 -11.28 -23.98
CA ALA A 144 -20.34 -12.39 -24.90
C ALA A 144 -20.88 -13.63 -24.18
N PHE A 145 -20.28 -14.02 -23.05
CA PHE A 145 -20.70 -15.20 -22.29
C PHE A 145 -22.01 -15.01 -21.56
N THR A 146 -22.24 -13.87 -20.90
CA THR A 146 -23.54 -13.56 -20.28
C THR A 146 -24.67 -13.61 -21.31
N GLN A 147 -24.41 -13.27 -22.58
CA GLN A 147 -25.42 -13.37 -23.63
C GLN A 147 -25.56 -14.78 -24.19
N SER A 148 -24.45 -15.48 -24.45
CA SER A 148 -24.47 -16.83 -25.03
C SER A 148 -24.94 -17.92 -24.05
N LEU A 149 -24.74 -17.72 -22.75
CA LEU A 149 -25.12 -18.66 -21.69
C LEU A 149 -26.45 -18.30 -21.02
N LYS A 150 -27.23 -17.39 -21.58
CA LYS A 150 -28.57 -17.10 -21.07
C LYS A 150 -29.45 -18.34 -21.15
N GLY A 151 -29.92 -18.80 -19.99
CA GLY A 151 -30.85 -19.93 -19.87
C GLY A 151 -30.20 -21.27 -19.48
N THR A 152 -28.87 -21.35 -19.42
CA THR A 152 -28.13 -22.52 -18.93
C THR A 152 -27.97 -22.48 -17.40
N GLU A 153 -27.69 -23.62 -16.75
CA GLU A 153 -27.40 -23.63 -15.31
C GLU A 153 -26.02 -23.02 -15.03
N CYS A 154 -25.02 -23.33 -15.86
CA CYS A 154 -23.69 -22.74 -15.85
C CYS A 154 -23.75 -21.20 -15.96
N GLY A 155 -24.62 -20.68 -16.83
CA GLY A 155 -24.85 -19.24 -16.99
C GLY A 155 -25.36 -18.59 -15.71
N LYS A 156 -26.28 -19.23 -14.98
CA LYS A 156 -26.80 -18.70 -13.70
C LYS A 156 -25.79 -18.79 -12.56
N THR A 157 -24.98 -19.84 -12.54
CA THR A 157 -24.01 -20.07 -11.46
C THR A 157 -22.78 -19.21 -11.60
N TYR A 158 -22.27 -19.01 -12.82
CA TYR A 158 -20.98 -18.35 -13.09
C TYR A 158 -21.09 -17.05 -13.88
N PHE A 159 -22.18 -16.82 -14.63
CA PHE A 159 -22.29 -15.71 -15.60
C PHE A 159 -23.61 -14.93 -15.53
N ASP A 160 -24.24 -14.84 -14.34
CA ASP A 160 -25.59 -14.28 -14.18
C ASP A 160 -25.67 -12.79 -14.57
N THR A 161 -24.71 -12.00 -14.07
CA THR A 161 -24.56 -10.59 -14.44
C THR A 161 -23.21 -10.35 -15.09
N VAL A 162 -23.07 -9.26 -15.86
CA VAL A 162 -21.80 -8.91 -16.52
C VAL A 162 -20.68 -8.70 -15.50
N LEU A 163 -20.97 -8.07 -14.36
CA LEU A 163 -19.97 -7.85 -13.30
C LEU A 163 -19.52 -9.17 -12.67
N PHE A 164 -20.47 -10.07 -12.39
CA PHE A 164 -20.16 -11.39 -11.87
C PHE A 164 -19.38 -12.24 -12.88
N SER A 165 -19.74 -12.15 -14.16
CA SER A 165 -19.02 -12.77 -15.28
C SER A 165 -17.57 -12.27 -15.38
N MET A 166 -17.33 -10.97 -15.18
CA MET A 166 -15.98 -10.41 -15.15
C MET A 166 -15.16 -10.98 -14.00
N GLN A 167 -15.77 -11.14 -12.82
CA GLN A 167 -15.13 -11.76 -11.67
C GLN A 167 -14.81 -13.25 -11.94
N SER A 168 -15.75 -13.99 -12.53
CA SER A 168 -15.55 -15.39 -12.93
C SER A 168 -14.40 -15.52 -13.93
N PHE A 169 -14.35 -14.68 -14.97
CA PHE A 169 -13.22 -14.68 -15.91
C PHE A 169 -11.89 -14.25 -15.29
N PHE A 170 -11.92 -13.35 -14.31
CA PHE A 170 -10.72 -12.95 -13.59
C PHE A 170 -10.17 -14.13 -12.74
N ILE A 171 -11.02 -14.81 -11.99
CA ILE A 171 -10.61 -15.93 -11.13
C ILE A 171 -10.25 -17.17 -11.98
N PHE A 172 -11.22 -17.70 -12.72
CA PHE A 172 -11.05 -18.96 -13.45
C PHE A 172 -10.21 -18.80 -14.72
N GLY A 173 -10.30 -17.66 -15.39
CA GLY A 173 -9.62 -17.47 -16.68
C GLY A 173 -8.25 -16.81 -16.58
N THR A 174 -8.10 -15.80 -15.71
CA THR A 174 -6.87 -14.98 -15.62
C THR A 174 -5.93 -15.49 -14.55
N LEU A 175 -6.45 -15.78 -13.35
CA LEU A 175 -5.68 -16.40 -12.27
C LEU A 175 -5.56 -17.92 -12.43
N LEU A 176 -6.37 -18.52 -13.31
CA LEU A 176 -6.44 -19.97 -13.55
C LEU A 176 -6.76 -20.76 -12.28
N ASP A 177 -7.42 -20.11 -11.31
CA ASP A 177 -7.80 -20.71 -10.05
C ASP A 177 -9.03 -21.60 -10.27
N GLU A 178 -8.98 -22.85 -9.80
CA GLU A 178 -10.06 -23.85 -9.92
C GLU A 178 -10.73 -23.94 -11.31
N VAL A 179 -9.97 -23.70 -12.40
CA VAL A 179 -10.54 -23.62 -13.77
C VAL A 179 -11.25 -24.91 -14.22
N TRP A 180 -10.89 -26.05 -13.60
CA TRP A 180 -11.51 -27.35 -13.88
C TRP A 180 -13.00 -27.36 -13.54
N ASP A 181 -13.42 -26.65 -12.49
CA ASP A 181 -14.83 -26.61 -12.09
C ASP A 181 -15.68 -25.88 -13.12
N LEU A 182 -15.15 -24.78 -13.66
CA LEU A 182 -15.80 -24.05 -14.74
C LEU A 182 -15.84 -24.87 -16.05
N VAL A 183 -14.73 -25.53 -16.41
CA VAL A 183 -14.63 -26.36 -17.60
C VAL A 183 -15.58 -27.56 -17.51
N SER A 184 -15.60 -28.26 -16.38
CA SER A 184 -16.46 -29.43 -16.18
C SER A 184 -17.95 -29.06 -16.22
N ALA A 185 -18.34 -27.91 -15.68
CA ALA A 185 -19.70 -27.37 -15.79
C ALA A 185 -20.08 -27.00 -17.24
N MET A 186 -19.14 -26.54 -18.07
CA MET A 186 -19.43 -26.28 -19.49
C MET A 186 -19.49 -27.58 -20.32
N VAL A 187 -18.68 -28.58 -19.97
CA VAL A 187 -18.68 -29.90 -20.64
C VAL A 187 -19.97 -30.66 -20.34
N SER A 188 -20.49 -30.61 -19.10
CA SER A 188 -21.71 -31.32 -18.71
C SER A 188 -22.94 -30.84 -19.48
N GLU A 189 -23.01 -29.54 -19.81
CA GLU A 189 -24.08 -28.93 -20.60
C GLU A 189 -23.81 -28.91 -22.12
N GLN A 190 -22.74 -29.57 -22.59
CA GLN A 190 -22.34 -29.64 -24.01
C GLN A 190 -22.14 -28.25 -24.67
N LEU A 191 -21.66 -27.27 -23.91
CA LEU A 191 -21.47 -25.89 -24.34
C LEU A 191 -20.13 -25.69 -25.07
N TRP A 192 -19.94 -26.39 -26.20
CA TRP A 192 -18.66 -26.41 -26.94
C TRP A 192 -18.18 -25.03 -27.40
N LEU A 193 -19.09 -24.15 -27.83
CA LEU A 193 -18.73 -22.78 -28.23
C LEU A 193 -18.20 -21.96 -27.05
N ALA A 194 -18.79 -22.12 -25.87
CA ALA A 194 -18.32 -21.45 -24.65
C ALA A 194 -16.97 -22.02 -24.19
N LEU A 195 -16.75 -23.32 -24.31
CA LEU A 195 -15.44 -23.95 -24.06
C LEU A 195 -14.34 -23.40 -24.96
N VAL A 196 -14.59 -23.34 -26.28
CA VAL A 196 -13.62 -22.76 -27.23
C VAL A 196 -13.37 -21.29 -26.89
N GLY A 197 -14.43 -20.52 -26.59
CA GLY A 197 -14.30 -19.13 -26.16
C GLY A 197 -13.48 -18.96 -24.88
N LEU A 198 -13.61 -19.87 -23.92
CA LEU A 198 -12.87 -19.87 -22.65
C LEU A 198 -11.38 -20.13 -22.89
N TYR A 199 -11.03 -21.13 -23.71
CA TYR A 199 -9.64 -21.40 -24.06
C TYR A 199 -9.00 -20.25 -24.84
N VAL A 200 -9.73 -19.63 -25.77
CA VAL A 200 -9.27 -18.43 -26.48
C VAL A 200 -9.01 -17.30 -25.48
N PHE A 201 -9.94 -17.04 -24.56
CA PHE A 201 -9.76 -16.04 -23.51
C PHE A 201 -8.50 -16.32 -22.67
N ILE A 202 -8.29 -17.56 -22.21
CA ILE A 202 -7.12 -17.95 -21.40
C ILE A 202 -5.82 -17.64 -22.14
N ILE A 203 -5.74 -17.96 -23.43
CA ILE A 203 -4.55 -17.69 -24.25
C ILE A 203 -4.29 -16.18 -24.33
N PHE A 204 -5.31 -15.39 -24.66
CA PHE A 204 -5.16 -13.93 -24.74
C PHE A 204 -4.82 -13.28 -23.40
N SER A 205 -5.44 -13.74 -22.31
CA SER A 205 -5.19 -13.26 -20.95
C SER A 205 -3.75 -13.59 -20.52
N SER A 206 -3.30 -14.81 -20.78
CA SER A 206 -1.92 -15.26 -20.52
C SER A 206 -0.89 -14.43 -21.30
N ILE A 207 -1.13 -14.16 -22.58
CA ILE A 207 -0.27 -13.28 -23.39
C ILE A 207 -0.22 -11.86 -22.79
N THR A 208 -1.35 -11.34 -22.35
CA THR A 208 -1.44 -10.00 -21.76
C THR A 208 -0.67 -9.91 -20.43
N ILE A 209 -0.77 -10.94 -19.58
CA ILE A 209 -0.01 -11.04 -18.33
C ILE A 209 1.48 -11.22 -18.61
N MET A 210 1.85 -12.05 -19.59
CA MET A 210 3.25 -12.25 -19.97
C MET A 210 3.89 -10.95 -20.47
N ASN A 211 3.14 -10.10 -21.16
CA ASN A 211 3.60 -8.79 -21.59
C ASN A 211 3.78 -7.77 -20.44
N MET A 212 3.31 -8.10 -19.23
CA MET A 212 3.53 -7.30 -18.02
C MET A 212 4.81 -7.70 -17.25
N LEU A 213 5.29 -8.94 -17.44
CA LEU A 213 6.49 -9.50 -16.79
C LEU A 213 7.77 -9.13 -17.55
#